data_AF-A0A938KM51-F1
#
_entry.id   AF-A0A938KM51-F1
#
_cell.length_a   1.000
_cell.length_b   1.000
_cell.length_c   1.000
_cell.angle_alpha   90.00
_cell.angle_beta   90.00
_cell.angle_gamma   90.00
#
_symmetry.space_group_name_H-M   'P 1'
#
loop_
_entity.id
_entity.type
_entity.pdbx_description
1 polymer ?
#
loop_
_entity_poly.entity_id
_entity_poly.type
_entity_poly.pdbx_seq_one_letter_code
_entity_poly.pdbx_strand_id
1 'polypeptide(L)'
;MSSATLLPRRAALLLAGAGLWLAATTLPGAIPALVDGIVTTDKVGLSPSYGSVIGLRDGTLLWVWGTAGKAEPVIHGTRSTDGGRTWSDPQPL
;
A
#
# COMPACT_ATOMS: atom_id res chain seq x y z
N MET A 1 -8.01 77.19 -23.07
CA MET A 1 -6.70 76.54 -22.88
C MET A 1 -6.79 75.76 -21.58
N SER A 2 -7.07 74.45 -21.64
CA SER A 2 -6.06 73.37 -21.52
C SER A 2 -5.65 73.18 -20.03
N SER A 3 -5.76 72.04 -19.36
CA SER A 3 -5.96 70.65 -19.75
C SER A 3 -6.54 69.87 -18.56
N ALA A 4 -7.45 68.93 -18.85
CA ALA A 4 -7.74 67.80 -17.98
C ALA A 4 -6.70 66.70 -18.29
N THR A 5 -6.03 66.10 -17.29
CA THR A 5 -5.18 64.92 -17.52
C THR A 5 -5.07 64.02 -16.28
N LEU A 6 -5.85 62.93 -16.36
CA LEU A 6 -5.61 61.54 -15.99
C LEU A 6 -5.08 61.13 -14.58
N LEU A 7 -5.97 60.44 -13.85
CA LEU A 7 -5.66 59.33 -12.95
C LEU A 7 -4.95 58.17 -13.68
N PRO A 8 -3.95 57.51 -13.07
CA PRO A 8 -3.50 56.21 -13.52
C PRO A 8 -4.34 55.05 -12.95
N ARG A 9 -4.38 54.00 -13.76
CA ARG A 9 -5.27 52.84 -13.75
C ARG A 9 -4.67 51.66 -12.98
N ARG A 10 -5.56 50.85 -12.38
CA ARG A 10 -5.51 49.39 -12.19
C ARG A 10 -4.45 48.80 -11.22
N ALA A 11 -4.96 48.19 -10.15
CA ALA A 11 -4.66 46.78 -9.86
C ALA A 11 -5.80 46.20 -9.00
N ALA A 12 -6.65 45.38 -9.63
CA ALA A 12 -7.48 44.43 -8.92
C ALA A 12 -6.60 43.22 -8.59
N LEU A 13 -6.53 42.83 -7.32
CA LEU A 13 -6.11 41.49 -6.94
C LEU A 13 -7.23 40.87 -6.12
N LEU A 14 -8.01 40.02 -6.80
CA LEU A 14 -8.94 39.09 -6.20
C LEU A 14 -8.13 38.05 -5.41
N LEU A 15 -8.31 37.99 -4.09
CA LEU A 15 -7.97 36.77 -3.34
C LEU A 15 -9.21 35.89 -3.28
N ALA A 16 -9.28 34.98 -4.24
CA ALA A 16 -10.11 33.79 -4.16
C ALA A 16 -9.57 32.88 -3.05
N GLY A 17 -10.46 32.37 -2.21
CA GLY A 17 -10.13 31.42 -1.16
C GLY A 17 -11.39 30.82 -0.54
N ALA A 18 -12.31 30.36 -1.39
CA ALA A 18 -13.40 29.49 -0.98
C ALA A 18 -12.85 28.08 -0.72
N GLY A 19 -13.29 27.44 0.36
CA GLY A 19 -13.25 25.98 0.47
C GLY A 19 -12.52 25.41 1.69
N LEU A 20 -12.95 25.78 2.90
CA LEU A 20 -12.92 24.82 4.00
C LEU A 20 -14.12 23.90 3.79
N TRP A 21 -13.90 22.60 3.50
CA TRP A 21 -14.76 21.45 3.85
C TRP A 21 -14.15 20.19 3.23
N LEU A 22 -13.40 19.41 4.01
CA LEU A 22 -13.43 17.95 3.83
C LEU A 22 -13.90 17.36 5.16
N ALA A 23 -15.22 17.14 5.25
CA ALA A 23 -15.70 16.08 6.12
C ALA A 23 -15.17 14.78 5.52
N ALA A 24 -14.19 14.17 6.16
CA ALA A 24 -13.78 12.81 5.85
C ALA A 24 -14.90 11.88 6.32
N THR A 25 -15.91 11.68 5.47
CA THR A 25 -16.93 10.66 5.69
C THR A 25 -16.24 9.31 5.48
N THR A 26 -15.76 8.67 6.54
CA THR A 26 -15.29 7.29 6.46
C THR A 26 -16.49 6.41 6.12
N LEU A 27 -16.60 5.98 4.87
CA LEU A 27 -17.61 5.01 4.46
C LEU A 27 -17.34 3.68 5.17
N PRO A 28 -18.37 2.98 5.70
CA PRO A 28 -18.21 1.61 6.18
C PRO A 28 -17.79 0.74 4.99
N GLY A 29 -16.58 0.19 5.04
CA GLY A 29 -15.99 -0.60 3.95
C GLY A 29 -14.53 -0.30 3.61
N ALA A 30 -13.87 0.64 4.31
CA ALA A 30 -12.47 1.03 4.09
C ALA A 30 -11.42 0.01 4.58
N ILE A 31 -11.63 -1.30 4.35
CA ILE A 31 -10.62 -2.33 4.58
C ILE A 31 -9.48 -2.34 3.52
N PRO A 32 -9.64 -1.93 2.23
CA PRO A 32 -8.56 -2.09 1.26
C PRO A 32 -7.36 -1.14 1.47
N ALA A 33 -7.50 -0.09 2.29
CA ALA A 33 -6.40 0.83 2.59
C ALA A 33 -5.40 0.29 3.64
N LEU A 34 -5.72 -0.82 4.32
CA LEU A 34 -4.87 -1.41 5.37
C LEU A 34 -4.07 -2.63 4.90
N VAL A 35 -4.41 -3.19 3.74
CA VAL A 35 -3.80 -4.42 3.23
C VAL A 35 -2.75 -4.07 2.18
N ASP A 36 -1.48 -4.06 2.60
CA ASP A 36 -0.34 -3.83 1.71
C ASP A 36 -0.01 -5.02 0.80
N GLY A 37 -0.48 -6.23 1.14
CA GLY A 37 -0.25 -7.44 0.34
C GLY A 37 -1.20 -8.59 0.69
N ILE A 38 -1.69 -9.29 -0.33
CA ILE A 38 -2.50 -10.51 -0.21
C ILE A 38 -1.76 -11.64 -0.94
N VAL A 39 -1.48 -12.74 -0.23
CA VAL A 39 -1.00 -13.97 -0.85
C VAL A 39 -2.17 -14.95 -0.91
N THR A 40 -2.52 -15.32 -2.13
CA THR A 40 -3.68 -16.17 -2.41
C THR A 40 -3.36 -17.64 -2.17
N THR A 41 -4.39 -18.43 -1.87
CA THR A 41 -4.25 -19.85 -1.49
C THR A 41 -3.71 -20.73 -2.61
N ASP A 42 -3.94 -20.36 -3.88
CA ASP A 42 -3.34 -21.00 -5.05
C ASP A 42 -1.82 -20.86 -5.10
N LYS A 43 -1.28 -19.76 -4.53
CA LYS A 43 0.17 -19.55 -4.46
C LYS A 43 0.82 -20.39 -3.36
N VAL A 44 0.19 -20.56 -2.20
CA VAL A 44 0.81 -21.22 -1.03
C VAL A 44 0.54 -22.73 -0.93
N GLY A 45 -0.50 -23.23 -1.60
CA GLY A 45 -0.95 -24.60 -1.42
C GLY A 45 -1.56 -24.85 -0.04
N LEU A 46 -2.37 -25.91 0.07
CA LEU A 46 -3.20 -26.30 1.23
C LEU A 46 -2.78 -25.69 2.58
N SER A 47 -3.49 -24.61 2.95
CA SER A 47 -3.54 -23.94 4.25
C SER A 47 -2.20 -23.75 4.98
N PRO A 48 -1.57 -22.56 4.92
CA PRO A 48 -0.33 -22.25 5.65
C PRO A 48 -0.59 -22.02 7.15
N SER A 49 -1.43 -22.86 7.78
CA SER A 49 -1.95 -22.72 9.14
C SER A 49 -0.87 -22.66 10.24
N TYR A 50 0.39 -22.93 9.89
CA TYR A 50 1.52 -22.90 10.81
C TYR A 50 2.73 -22.17 10.22
N GLY A 51 2.51 -21.21 9.33
CA GLY A 51 3.60 -20.44 8.74
C GLY A 51 4.14 -19.35 9.67
N SER A 52 5.43 -19.05 9.58
CA SER A 52 6.08 -17.94 10.32
C SER A 52 6.73 -16.96 9.35
N VAL A 53 6.54 -15.65 9.57
CA VAL A 53 7.23 -14.59 8.84
C VAL A 53 8.43 -14.13 9.67
N ILE A 54 9.61 -14.13 9.04
CA ILE A 54 10.90 -13.81 9.65
C ILE A 54 11.53 -12.65 8.88
N GLY A 55 11.98 -11.61 9.60
CA GLY A 55 12.81 -10.56 9.01
C GLY A 55 14.27 -11.00 8.92
N LEU A 56 14.86 -10.91 7.73
CA LEU A 56 16.28 -11.18 7.49
C LEU A 56 17.13 -9.91 7.69
N ARG A 57 18.45 -10.08 7.82
CA ARG A 57 19.37 -8.96 8.11
C ARG A 57 19.43 -7.89 7.03
N ASP A 58 19.12 -8.26 5.79
CA ASP A 58 19.10 -7.38 4.62
C ASP A 58 17.77 -6.62 4.46
N GLY A 59 16.81 -6.83 5.36
CA GLY A 59 15.46 -6.26 5.29
C GLY A 59 14.46 -7.09 4.49
N THR A 60 14.89 -8.20 3.87
CA THR A 60 13.99 -9.15 3.21
C THR A 60 13.11 -9.85 4.24
N LEU A 61 11.83 -10.03 3.93
CA LEU A 61 10.93 -10.90 4.69
C LEU A 61 10.97 -12.32 4.11
N LEU A 62 11.10 -13.32 4.97
CA LEU A 62 10.98 -14.73 4.64
C LEU A 62 9.73 -15.29 5.30
N TRP A 63 8.79 -15.81 4.53
CA TRP A 63 7.67 -16.59 5.05
C TRP A 63 7.89 -18.07 4.79
N VAL A 64 7.81 -18.87 5.85
CA VAL A 64 8.05 -20.32 5.83
C VAL A 64 6.81 -21.08 6.30
N TRP A 65 6.43 -22.16 5.63
CA TRP A 65 5.33 -23.04 6.03
C TRP A 65 5.58 -24.50 5.65
N GLY A 66 4.96 -25.42 6.39
CA GLY A 66 4.96 -26.84 6.06
C GLY A 66 3.69 -27.24 5.33
N THR A 67 3.80 -28.20 4.40
CA THR A 67 2.63 -28.82 3.78
C THR A 67 2.30 -30.13 4.50
N ALA A 68 1.38 -30.08 5.46
CA ALA A 68 0.83 -31.28 6.09
C ALA A 68 -0.18 -31.98 5.16
N GLY A 69 -0.35 -33.29 5.30
CA GLY A 69 -1.34 -34.08 4.55
C GLY A 69 -0.89 -34.56 3.16
N LYS A 70 0.38 -34.38 2.79
CA LYS A 70 1.02 -35.06 1.65
C LYS A 70 1.80 -36.29 2.13
N ALA A 71 2.05 -37.23 1.22
CA ALA A 71 2.87 -38.43 1.48
C ALA A 71 4.29 -38.06 1.94
N GLU A 72 4.83 -36.96 1.40
CA GLU A 72 6.13 -36.40 1.77
C GLU A 72 5.93 -34.93 2.22
N PRO A 73 6.00 -34.63 3.53
CA PRO A 73 5.90 -33.26 4.02
C PRO A 73 7.15 -32.48 3.63
N VAL A 74 6.95 -31.31 3.01
CA VAL A 74 8.04 -30.41 2.59
C VAL A 74 7.84 -29.04 3.23
N ILE A 75 8.94 -28.44 3.66
CA ILE A 75 8.98 -27.05 4.10
C ILE A 75 9.19 -26.16 2.88
N HIS A 76 8.34 -25.15 2.72
CA HIS A 76 8.44 -24.18 1.66
C HIS A 76 8.75 -22.80 2.23
N GLY A 77 9.45 -21.99 1.44
CA GLY A 77 9.71 -20.59 1.73
C GLY A 77 9.40 -19.69 0.54
N THR A 78 8.91 -18.48 0.82
CA THR A 78 8.79 -17.38 -0.14
C THR A 78 9.38 -16.09 0.46
N ARG A 79 9.92 -15.22 -0.40
CA ARG A 79 10.59 -13.98 0.00
C ARG A 79 9.87 -12.75 -0.49
N SER A 80 9.95 -11.68 0.28
CA SER A 80 9.54 -10.33 -0.11
C SER A 80 10.67 -9.35 0.17
N THR A 81 11.03 -8.54 -0.82
CA THR A 81 12.06 -7.48 -0.72
C THR A 81 11.44 -6.09 -0.62
N ASP A 82 10.10 -5.99 -0.55
CA ASP A 82 9.36 -4.73 -0.60
C ASP A 82 8.43 -4.52 0.62
N GLY A 83 8.75 -5.20 1.72
CA GLY A 83 8.03 -5.09 2.99
C GLY A 83 6.71 -5.87 3.01
N GLY A 84 6.58 -6.93 2.20
CA GLY A 84 5.44 -7.83 2.18
C GLY A 84 4.37 -7.50 1.14
N ARG A 85 4.63 -6.55 0.23
CA ARG A 85 3.69 -6.16 -0.83
C ARG A 85 3.65 -7.19 -1.95
N THR A 86 4.82 -7.69 -2.33
CA THR A 86 4.96 -8.78 -3.29
C THR A 86 5.82 -9.91 -2.73
N TRP A 87 5.52 -11.13 -3.17
CA TRP A 87 6.16 -12.35 -2.71
C TRP A 87 6.58 -13.21 -3.91
N SER A 88 7.79 -13.76 -3.85
CA SER A 88 8.33 -14.68 -4.87
C SER A 88 7.51 -15.97 -4.93
N ASP A 89 7.77 -16.79 -5.94
CA ASP A 89 7.18 -18.13 -5.96
C ASP A 89 7.76 -18.99 -4.82
N PRO A 90 6.95 -19.89 -4.21
CA PRO A 90 7.42 -20.79 -3.18
C PRO A 90 8.56 -21.67 -3.68
N GLN A 91 9.55 -21.88 -2.84
CA GLN A 91 10.65 -22.80 -3.08
C GLN A 91 10.74 -23.80 -1.92
N PRO A 92 11.03 -25.09 -2.17
CA PRO A 92 11.42 -26.02 -1.11
C PRO A 92 12.65 -25.52 -0.36
N LEU A 93 12.71 -25.79 0.95
CA LEU A 93 13.85 -25.49 1.82
C LEU A 93 14.51 -26.77 2.36
#